data_AF-A0A935YFD8-F1
#
_entry.id   AF-A0A935YFD8-F1
#
_cell.length_a   1.000
_cell.length_b   1.000
_cell.length_c   1.000
_cell.angle_alpha   90.00
_cell.angle_beta   90.00
_cell.angle_gamma   90.00
#
_symmetry.space_group_name_H-M   'P 1'
#
loop_
_entity.id
_entity.type
_entity.pdbx_description
1 polymer ?
#
loop_
_entity_poly.entity_id
_entity_poly.type
_entity_poly.pdbx_seq_one_letter_code
_entity_poly.pdbx_strand_id
1 'polypeptide(L)' 'MKGVLLVANEVVLLKNERDEWELPGGRLEAGEEPDLCLAREITEELGIAVRVADLLDCWRYPVLADR' A
#
# COMPACT_ATOMS: atom_id res chain seq x y z
N MET A 1 3.11 0.45 -3.58
CA MET A 1 2.75 1.38 -2.49
C MET A 1 2.10 0.58 -1.40
N LYS A 2 2.14 1.07 -0.16
CA LYS A 2 1.60 0.36 1.00
C LYS A 2 0.84 1.33 1.88
N GLY A 3 -0.27 0.89 2.45
CA GLY A 3 -1.13 1.69 3.33
C GLY A 3 -1.03 1.24 4.78
N VAL A 4 -1.08 2.19 5.70
CA VAL A 4 -1.17 1.93 7.15
C VAL A 4 -2.58 2.30 7.59
N LEU A 5 -3.40 1.31 7.89
CA LEU A 5 -4.77 1.50 8.36
C LEU A 5 -4.81 1.29 9.88
N LEU A 6 -5.18 2.35 10.60
CA LEU A 6 -5.36 2.33 12.05
C LEU A 6 -6.84 2.11 12.41
N VAL A 7 -7.14 1.05 13.15
CA VAL A 7 -8.47 0.76 13.69
C VAL A 7 -8.33 0.45 15.18
N ALA A 8 -8.99 1.23 16.04
CA ALA A 8 -8.94 1.03 17.49
C ALA A 8 -7.51 0.90 18.08
N ASN A 9 -6.55 1.66 17.53
CA ASN A 9 -5.12 1.63 17.89
C ASN A 9 -4.35 0.38 17.46
N GLU A 10 -4.89 -0.39 16.51
CA GLU A 10 -4.25 -1.53 15.87
C GLU A 10 -4.01 -1.25 14.39
N VAL A 11 -2.97 -1.89 13.83
CA VAL A 11 -2.62 -1.78 12.40
C VAL A 11 -3.12 -3.02 11.67
N VAL A 12 -3.83 -2.81 10.56
CA VAL A 12 -4.29 -3.89 9.69
C VAL A 12 -3.11 -4.43 8.87
N LEU A 13 -2.93 -5.75 8.89
CA LEU A 13 -1.98 -6.49 8.07
C LEU A 13 -2.71 -7.60 7.31
N LEU A 14 -2.22 -7.91 6.12
CA LEU A 14 -2.65 -9.05 5.32
C LEU A 14 -1.62 -10.17 5.43
N LYS A 15 -2.10 -11.41 5.37
CA LYS A 15 -1.23 -12.58 5.26
C LYS A 15 -1.23 -13.04 3.80
N ASN A 16 -0.05 -13.07 3.18
CA ASN A 16 0.08 -13.47 1.78
C ASN A 16 0.18 -15.00 1.62
N GLU A 17 0.22 -15.48 0.38
CA GLU A 17 0.32 -16.92 0.06
C GLU A 17 1.62 -17.59 0.55
N ARG A 18 2.63 -16.80 0.95
CA ARG A 18 3.91 -17.27 1.49
C ARG A 18 3.93 -17.31 3.02
N ASP A 19 2.78 -17.11 3.66
CA ASP A 19 2.63 -17.03 5.12
C ASP A 19 3.30 -15.80 5.76
N GLU A 20 3.55 -14.75 4.97
CA GLU A 20 4.19 -13.51 5.42
C GLU A 20 3.13 -12.44 5.70
N TRP A 21 3.40 -11.61 6.71
CA TRP A 21 2.56 -10.45 7.03
C TRP A 21 3.04 -9.22 6.27
N GLU A 22 2.12 -8.54 5.61
CA GLU A 22 2.39 -7.31 4.89
C GLU A 22 1.33 -6.25 5.12
N LEU A 23 1.70 -5.00 4.86
CA LEU A 23 0.73 -3.93 4.75
C LEU A 23 -0.10 -4.12 3.47
N PRO A 24 -1.38 -3.74 3.48
CA PRO A 24 -2.21 -3.76 2.28
C PRO A 24 -1.73 -2.71 1.26
N GLY A 25 -2.04 -2.95 0.00
CA GLY A 25 -1.68 -2.09 -1.13
C GLY A 25 -0.80 -2.78 -2.17
N GLY A 26 -0.84 -2.25 -3.39
CA GLY A 26 -0.19 -2.85 -4.54
C GLY A 26 0.57 -1.87 -5.43
N ARG A 27 0.49 -2.08 -6.74
CA ARG A 27 1.33 -1.40 -7.72
C ARG A 27 0.60 -0.19 -8.30
N LEU A 28 1.33 0.92 -8.42
CA LEU A 28 0.84 2.09 -9.15
C LEU A 28 0.66 1.75 -10.63
N GLU A 29 -0.52 2.01 -11.18
CA GLU A 29 -0.78 1.88 -12.61
C GLU A 29 -0.39 3.14 -13.39
N ALA A 30 -0.25 3.01 -14.71
CA ALA A 30 0.17 4.12 -15.56
C ALA A 30 -0.87 5.25 -15.58
N GLY A 31 -0.46 6.44 -15.15
CA GLY A 31 -1.34 7.61 -15.09
C GLY A 31 -2.26 7.65 -13.86
N GLU A 32 -2.10 6.72 -12.93
CA GLU A 32 -2.81 6.73 -11.66
C GLU A 32 -2.09 7.64 -10.66
N GLU A 33 -2.86 8.39 -9.86
CA GLU A 33 -2.29 9.12 -8.73
C GLU A 33 -2.09 8.19 -7.52
N PRO A 34 -1.02 8.36 -6.72
CA PRO A 34 -0.68 7.46 -5.62
C PRO A 34 -1.81 7.17 -4.62
N ASP A 35 -2.58 8.20 -4.28
CA ASP A 35 -3.69 8.14 -3.34
C ASP A 35 -4.89 7.38 -3.91
N LEU A 36 -5.21 7.59 -5.19
CA LEU A 36 -6.27 6.87 -5.90
C LEU A 36 -5.94 5.38 -6.02
N CYS A 37 -4.70 5.07 -6.39
CA CYS A 37 -4.21 3.70 -6.44
C CYS A 37 -4.32 3.01 -5.10
N LEU A 38 -3.84 3.65 -4.03
CA LEU A 38 -3.90 3.04 -2.70
C LEU A 38 -5.37 2.81 -2.27
N ALA A 39 -6.26 3.78 -2.51
CA ALA A 39 -7.68 3.60 -2.19
C ALA A 39 -8.33 2.44 -2.98
N ARG A 40 -7.99 2.29 -4.27
CA ARG A 40 -8.42 1.16 -5.11
C ARG A 40 -7.93 -0.18 -4.55
N GLU A 41 -6.63 -0.31 -4.30
CA GLU A 41 -6.01 -1.54 -3.78
C GLU A 41 -6.62 -1.93 -2.42
N ILE A 42 -6.81 -0.99 -1.50
CA ILE A 42 -7.49 -1.25 -0.21
C ILE A 42 -8.92 -1.76 -0.45
N THR A 43 -9.64 -1.20 -1.43
CA THR A 43 -10.99 -1.66 -1.75
C THR A 43 -10.99 -3.07 -2.32
N GLU A 44 -10.03 -3.40 -3.19
CA GLU A 44 -9.90 -4.73 -3.79
C GLU A 44 -9.51 -5.81 -2.76
N GLU A 45 -8.54 -5.51 -1.88
CA GLU A 45 -8.01 -6.48 -0.91
C GLU A 45 -8.89 -6.64 0.34
N LEU A 46 -9.50 -5.55 0.83
CA LEU A 46 -10.23 -5.53 2.10
C LEU A 46 -11.73 -5.27 1.96
N GLY A 47 -12.22 -4.90 0.78
CA GLY A 47 -13.63 -4.60 0.54
C GLY A 47 -14.12 -3.32 1.20
N ILE A 48 -13.22 -2.41 1.61
CA ILE A 48 -13.53 -1.18 2.32
C ILE A 48 -13.13 0.05 1.52
N ALA A 49 -14.01 1.05 1.48
CA ALA A 49 -13.69 2.34 0.88
C ALA A 49 -12.94 3.21 1.90
N VAL A 50 -11.82 3.80 1.47
CA VAL A 50 -10.99 4.68 2.31
C VAL A 50 -10.67 5.98 1.58
N ARG A 51 -10.33 7.02 2.35
CA ARG A 51 -9.71 8.24 1.85
C ARG A 51 -8.29 8.31 2.40
N VAL A 52 -7.30 8.38 1.52
CA VAL A 52 -5.89 8.53 1.92
C VAL A 52 -5.70 9.91 2.56
N ALA A 53 -4.98 9.95 3.67
CA ALA A 53 -4.73 11.17 4.44
C ALA A 53 -3.31 11.68 4.20
N ASP A 54 -2.35 11.16 4.96
CA ASP A 54 -0.98 11.68 4.96
C ASP A 54 -0.01 10.71 4.28
N LEU A 55 0.93 11.27 3.51
CA LEU A 55 2.10 10.53 3.05
C LEU A 55 3.07 10.35 4.22
N LEU A 56 3.28 9.12 4.66
CA LEU A 56 4.18 8.80 5.77
C LEU A 56 5.65 8.81 5.34
N ASP A 57 5.95 8.14 4.22
CA ASP A 57 7.31 8.05 3.68
C ASP A 57 7.29 7.72 2.19
N CYS A 58 8.36 8.08 1.47
CA CYS A 58 8.56 7.74 0.07
C CYS A 58 10.02 7.33 -0.15
N TRP A 59 10.21 6.02 -0.33
CA TRP A 59 11.53 5.49 -0.66
C TRP A 59 11.64 5.15 -2.14
N ARG A 60 12.67 5.70 -2.80
CA ARG A 60 13.01 5.39 -4.19
C ARG A 60 14.24 4.51 -4.21
N TYR A 61 14.11 3.29 -4.72
CA TYR A 61 15.25 2.43 -4.96
C TYR A 61 16.13 3.03 -6.07
N PRO A 62 17.41 3.33 -5.81
CA PRO A 62 18.33 3.64 -6.89
C PRO A 62 18.55 2.35 -7.68
N VAL A 63 18.30 2.39 -9.00
CA VAL A 63 18.77 1.34 -9.90
C VAL A 63 20.28 1.53 -10.00
N LEU A 64 21.02 0.78 -9.19
CA LEU A 64 22.47 0.71 -9.32
C LEU A 64 22.73 -0.10 -10.59
N ALA A 65 23.33 0.54 -11.60
CA ALA A 65 23.83 -0.19 -12.75
C ALA A 65 24.89 -1.17 -12.24
N ASP A 66 24.66 -2.47 -12.43
CA ASP A 66 25.68 -3.49 -12.22
C ASP A 66 26.91 -3.09 -13.03
N ARG A 67 28.06 -3.04 -12.35
CA ARG A 67 29.37 -2.90 -12.97
C ARG A 67 29.83 -4.23 -13.55
#